data_AF-A0A1M5B2M3-F1
#
_entry.id   AF-A0A1M5B2M3-F1
#
_cell.length_a   1.000
_cell.length_b   1.000
_cell.length_c   1.000
_cell.angle_alpha   90.00
_cell.angle_beta   90.00
_cell.angle_gamma   90.00
#
_symmetry.space_group_name_H-M   'P 1'
#
loop_
_entity.id
_entity.type
_entity.pdbx_description
1 polymer ?
#
loop_
_entity_poly.entity_id
_entity_poly.type
_entity_poly.pdbx_seq_one_letter_code
_entity_poly.pdbx_strand_id
1 'polypeptide(L)'
;MKNRKIYDDVLTQYNKEQHTEISMEEDLLGPFTPCIDLEEQTITLNPHIETIFTLFNMGTVNRTDGSNAIHHFLLYHLAMGKNLYAKAEELLHLLQADLRSFKATVSDNKLPLTDIFMECQTIFLLMHEASHIFYHHHPDILADNSKAMKDYLQWLRSELDTDRPLLVRLMHGLIPGLRGKMEHSFDEAKTDHKLQEELLCDDAAWRITFNLMQQNVHDKEQQAVLAAYTVYTLYYIEAQRTLENIYMTDDNQVRQRHLMFDTTRSTVLVNLIWDFIDPAHISTFKSLVNAISRQDRLFLMLPLRVNADHIACVRMCDKGKYSLKENRRLTGMYNEVINDLQNLH
;
A
#
# COMPACT_ATOMS: atom_id res chain seq x y z
N MET A 1 -7.46 -8.77 13.75
CA MET A 1 -7.66 -7.56 12.88
C MET A 1 -9.04 -6.96 13.09
N LYS A 2 -9.28 -5.65 12.89
CA LYS A 2 -10.59 -5.00 13.19
C LYS A 2 -11.67 -5.45 12.20
N ASN A 3 -11.35 -5.41 10.91
CA ASN A 3 -12.31 -5.68 9.84
C ASN A 3 -12.25 -7.12 9.31
N ARG A 4 -11.77 -8.06 10.13
CA ARG A 4 -11.57 -9.48 9.75
C ARG A 4 -12.78 -10.09 9.05
N LYS A 5 -13.98 -9.88 9.60
CA LYS A 5 -15.22 -10.41 9.04
C LYS A 5 -15.48 -9.93 7.62
N ILE A 6 -15.24 -8.64 7.34
CA ILE A 6 -15.44 -8.07 6.00
C ILE A 6 -14.51 -8.77 5.00
N TYR A 7 -13.26 -8.98 5.38
CA TYR A 7 -12.27 -9.64 4.53
C TYR A 7 -12.59 -11.14 4.32
N ASP A 8 -13.04 -11.84 5.36
CA ASP A 8 -13.50 -13.23 5.24
C ASP A 8 -14.73 -13.34 4.32
N ASP A 9 -15.69 -12.41 4.41
CA ASP A 9 -16.89 -12.39 3.57
C ASP A 9 -16.53 -12.15 2.09
N VAL A 10 -15.61 -11.22 1.83
CA VAL A 10 -15.10 -10.94 0.47
C VAL A 10 -14.35 -12.15 -0.10
N LEU A 11 -13.46 -12.76 0.68
CA LEU A 11 -12.70 -13.94 0.24
C LEU A 11 -13.61 -15.14 0.01
N THR A 12 -14.64 -15.32 0.84
CA THR A 12 -15.66 -16.36 0.66
C THR A 12 -16.41 -16.18 -0.65
N GLN A 13 -16.79 -14.94 -0.97
CA GLN A 13 -17.44 -14.64 -2.24
C GLN A 13 -16.50 -14.88 -3.42
N TYR A 14 -15.24 -14.45 -3.32
CA TYR A 14 -14.22 -14.70 -4.34
C TYR A 14 -14.03 -16.21 -4.60
N ASN A 15 -13.85 -17.00 -3.54
CA ASN A 15 -13.71 -18.46 -3.63
C ASN A 15 -14.88 -19.12 -4.34
N LYS A 16 -16.10 -18.66 -4.04
CA LYS A 16 -17.31 -19.16 -4.69
C LYS A 16 -17.36 -18.81 -6.18
N GLU A 17 -16.97 -17.60 -6.55
CA GLU A 17 -17.01 -17.11 -7.94
C GLU A 17 -15.90 -17.72 -8.80
N GLN A 18 -14.70 -17.90 -8.24
CA GLN A 18 -13.51 -18.40 -8.94
C GLN A 18 -13.30 -19.90 -8.77
N HIS A 19 -14.15 -20.59 -8.01
CA HIS A 19 -14.03 -22.00 -7.69
C HIS A 19 -12.68 -22.36 -7.01
N THR A 20 -12.24 -21.53 -6.07
CA THR A 20 -11.02 -21.71 -5.28
C THR A 20 -11.32 -22.01 -3.81
N GLU A 21 -10.31 -22.45 -3.06
CA GLU A 21 -10.41 -22.76 -1.62
C GLU A 21 -9.40 -21.95 -0.78
N ILE A 22 -9.21 -20.68 -1.15
CA ILE A 22 -8.20 -19.82 -0.52
C ILE A 22 -8.60 -19.52 0.93
N SER A 23 -7.65 -19.72 1.83
CA SER A 23 -7.80 -19.42 3.26
C SER A 23 -6.99 -18.18 3.64
N MET A 24 -7.39 -17.54 4.75
CA MET A 24 -6.69 -16.38 5.27
C MET A 24 -6.31 -16.57 6.73
N GLU A 25 -5.07 -16.26 7.09
CA GLU A 25 -4.53 -16.37 8.45
C GLU A 25 -4.01 -15.03 8.94
N GLU A 26 -3.88 -14.88 10.26
CA GLU A 26 -3.27 -13.70 10.87
C GLU A 26 -1.91 -14.06 11.47
N ASP A 27 -0.87 -13.30 11.13
CA ASP A 27 0.43 -13.37 11.81
C ASP A 27 0.88 -11.97 12.23
N LEU A 28 0.80 -11.69 13.53
CA LEU A 28 1.22 -10.42 14.13
C LEU A 28 2.75 -10.21 14.05
N LEU A 29 3.52 -11.28 13.96
CA LEU A 29 4.99 -11.23 13.90
C LEU A 29 5.53 -11.31 12.47
N GLY A 30 4.65 -11.58 11.51
CA GLY A 30 4.96 -11.64 10.09
C GLY A 30 5.23 -10.26 9.48
N PRO A 31 5.65 -10.22 8.21
CA PRO A 31 5.84 -8.97 7.48
C PRO A 31 4.54 -8.16 7.38
N PHE A 32 4.63 -6.83 7.25
CA PHE A 32 3.44 -6.00 7.10
C PHE A 32 2.73 -6.23 5.76
N THR A 33 3.48 -6.55 4.71
CA THR A 33 2.90 -7.00 3.44
C THR A 33 2.41 -8.44 3.60
N PRO A 34 1.28 -8.82 2.97
CA PRO A 34 0.83 -10.20 2.96
C PRO A 34 1.89 -11.17 2.46
N CYS A 35 1.80 -12.40 2.94
CA CYS A 35 2.50 -13.54 2.36
C CYS A 35 1.48 -14.53 1.80
N ILE A 36 1.84 -15.19 0.70
CA ILE A 36 1.04 -16.27 0.12
C ILE A 36 1.79 -17.59 0.16
N ASP A 37 1.09 -18.65 0.51
CA ASP A 37 1.47 -20.03 0.22
C ASP A 37 0.64 -20.49 -0.98
N LEU A 38 1.31 -20.71 -2.11
CA LEU A 38 0.66 -21.09 -3.36
C LEU A 38 0.10 -22.51 -3.30
N GLU A 39 0.73 -23.42 -2.56
CA GLU A 39 0.34 -24.83 -2.50
C GLU A 39 -0.81 -25.03 -1.51
N GLU A 40 -0.68 -24.46 -0.31
CA GLU A 40 -1.72 -24.52 0.72
C GLU A 40 -2.88 -23.53 0.46
N GLN A 41 -2.75 -22.69 -0.57
CA GLN A 41 -3.71 -21.64 -0.92
C GLN A 41 -4.04 -20.73 0.28
N THR A 42 -3.00 -20.28 0.99
CA THR A 42 -3.17 -19.50 2.21
C THR A 42 -2.58 -18.11 2.02
N ILE A 43 -3.33 -17.09 2.46
CA ILE A 43 -2.86 -15.71 2.57
C ILE A 43 -2.66 -15.38 4.04
N THR A 44 -1.44 -15.10 4.45
CA THR A 44 -1.13 -14.64 5.81
C THR A 44 -1.08 -13.11 5.83
N LEU A 45 -1.98 -12.50 6.59
CA LEU A 45 -2.01 -11.06 6.81
C LEU A 45 -1.44 -10.69 8.17
N ASN A 46 -0.62 -9.65 8.21
CA ASN A 46 -0.33 -8.97 9.47
C ASN A 46 -1.46 -7.98 9.79
N PRO A 47 -2.18 -8.12 10.92
CA PRO A 47 -3.26 -7.21 11.32
C PRO A 47 -2.85 -5.73 11.38
N HIS A 48 -1.56 -5.44 11.51
CA HIS A 48 -1.00 -4.11 11.52
C HIS A 48 -1.07 -3.39 10.15
N ILE A 49 -1.42 -4.10 9.06
CA ILE A 49 -1.63 -3.50 7.73
C ILE A 49 -2.73 -2.41 7.75
N GLU A 50 -3.76 -2.56 8.58
CA GLU A 50 -4.82 -1.54 8.71
C GLU A 50 -4.26 -0.24 9.33
N THR A 51 -3.40 -0.40 10.33
CA THR A 51 -2.71 0.72 10.96
C THR A 51 -1.77 1.40 9.98
N ILE A 52 -0.96 0.65 9.22
CA ILE A 52 0.01 1.25 8.31
C ILE A 52 -0.69 2.05 7.20
N PHE A 53 -1.78 1.54 6.63
CA PHE A 53 -2.57 2.28 5.66
C PHE A 53 -3.20 3.54 6.25
N THR A 54 -3.66 3.49 7.50
CA THR A 54 -4.16 4.67 8.19
C THR A 54 -3.07 5.74 8.32
N LEU A 55 -1.86 5.37 8.74
CA LEU A 55 -0.72 6.29 8.86
C LEU A 55 -0.27 6.86 7.51
N PHE A 56 -0.27 6.03 6.46
CA PHE A 56 0.01 6.49 5.10
C PHE A 56 -1.04 7.50 4.63
N ASN A 57 -2.33 7.22 4.85
CA ASN A 57 -3.41 8.15 4.54
C ASN A 57 -3.24 9.47 5.30
N MET A 58 -2.83 9.44 6.58
CA MET A 58 -2.47 10.65 7.32
C MET A 58 -1.32 11.42 6.63
N GLY A 59 -0.29 10.72 6.16
CA GLY A 59 0.84 11.30 5.42
C GLY A 59 0.43 12.05 4.16
N THR A 60 -0.69 11.67 3.53
CA THR A 60 -1.22 12.38 2.36
C THR A 60 -1.82 13.74 2.71
N VAL A 61 -2.35 13.86 3.94
CA VAL A 61 -3.00 15.06 4.46
C VAL A 61 -1.96 15.99 5.10
N ASN A 62 -1.14 15.44 6.00
CA ASN A 62 -0.05 16.15 6.66
C ASN A 62 1.23 15.32 6.54
N ARG A 63 2.09 15.75 5.62
CA ARG A 63 3.31 15.03 5.26
C ARG A 63 4.30 14.93 6.42
N THR A 64 4.42 15.98 7.23
CA THR A 64 5.41 16.03 8.31
C THR A 64 5.03 15.04 9.41
N ASP A 65 3.85 15.20 9.99
CA ASP A 65 3.41 14.35 11.10
C ASP A 65 3.17 12.91 10.62
N GLY A 66 2.56 12.72 9.45
CA GLY A 66 2.30 11.39 8.92
C GLY A 66 3.56 10.62 8.55
N SER A 67 4.57 11.28 7.96
CA SER A 67 5.85 10.60 7.66
C SER A 67 6.62 10.22 8.92
N ASN A 68 6.67 11.08 9.94
CA ASN A 68 7.27 10.71 11.23
C ASN A 68 6.53 9.53 11.88
N ALA A 69 5.20 9.56 11.89
CA ALA A 69 4.39 8.49 12.45
C ALA A 69 4.66 7.15 11.76
N ILE A 70 4.76 7.12 10.42
CA ILE A 70 5.13 5.91 9.66
C ILE A 70 6.51 5.39 10.09
N HIS A 71 7.50 6.26 10.24
CA HIS A 71 8.86 5.87 10.65
C HIS A 71 8.87 5.29 12.06
N HIS A 72 8.28 5.99 13.03
CA HIS A 72 8.24 5.52 14.42
C HIS A 72 7.45 4.23 14.57
N PHE A 73 6.36 4.06 13.81
CA PHE A 73 5.60 2.81 13.76
C PHE A 73 6.45 1.64 13.24
N LEU A 74 7.08 1.78 12.08
CA LEU A 74 7.91 0.71 11.49
C LEU A 74 9.10 0.37 12.41
N LEU A 75 9.79 1.38 12.93
CA LEU A 75 10.92 1.19 13.84
C LEU A 75 10.49 0.55 15.16
N TYR A 76 9.30 0.88 15.68
CA TYR A 76 8.76 0.26 16.89
C TYR A 76 8.61 -1.25 16.71
N HIS A 77 8.02 -1.69 15.60
CA HIS A 77 7.83 -3.11 15.32
C HIS A 77 9.16 -3.84 15.08
N LEU A 78 10.11 -3.21 14.40
CA LEU A 78 11.47 -3.76 14.27
C LEU A 78 12.19 -3.88 15.63
N ALA A 79 12.06 -2.87 16.51
CA ALA A 79 12.60 -2.91 17.86
C ALA A 79 11.96 -4.03 18.70
N MET A 80 10.64 -4.21 18.59
CA MET A 80 9.91 -5.30 19.24
C MET A 80 10.36 -6.68 18.75
N GLY A 81 10.56 -6.87 17.44
CA GLY A 81 11.09 -8.11 16.87
C GLY A 81 12.50 -8.46 17.37
N LYS A 82 13.29 -7.43 17.73
CA LYS A 82 14.62 -7.57 18.35
C LYS A 82 14.61 -7.56 19.88
N ASN A 83 13.45 -7.57 20.55
CA ASN A 83 13.33 -7.45 22.01
C ASN A 83 14.03 -6.21 22.60
N LEU A 84 14.13 -5.11 21.84
CA LEU A 84 14.72 -3.85 22.26
C LEU A 84 13.67 -2.99 23.00
N TYR A 85 13.17 -3.49 24.12
CA TYR A 85 11.97 -2.94 24.78
C TYR A 85 12.07 -1.46 25.15
N ALA A 86 13.22 -1.00 25.65
CA ALA A 86 13.41 0.43 25.97
C ALA A 86 13.33 1.33 24.72
N LYS A 87 13.87 0.85 23.60
CA LYS A 87 13.81 1.58 22.32
C LYS A 87 12.40 1.53 21.73
N ALA A 88 11.72 0.40 21.83
CA ALA A 88 10.32 0.27 21.43
C ALA A 88 9.42 1.25 22.21
N GLU A 89 9.60 1.36 23.53
CA GLU A 89 8.85 2.33 24.36
C GLU A 89 9.06 3.78 23.91
N GLU A 90 10.32 4.16 23.69
CA GLU A 90 10.68 5.50 23.19
C GLU A 90 10.02 5.80 21.84
N LEU A 91 10.10 4.86 20.90
CA LEU A 91 9.48 5.00 19.57
C LEU A 91 7.95 5.08 19.66
N LEU A 92 7.34 4.37 20.60
CA LEU A 92 5.90 4.43 20.83
C LEU A 92 5.47 5.80 21.39
N HIS A 93 6.26 6.38 22.29
CA HIS A 93 6.02 7.75 22.77
C HIS A 93 6.15 8.80 21.66
N LEU A 94 7.14 8.63 20.77
CA LEU A 94 7.30 9.50 19.60
C LEU A 94 6.12 9.38 18.63
N LEU A 95 5.68 8.14 18.34
CA LEU A 95 4.48 7.90 17.55
C LEU A 95 3.26 8.59 18.17
N GLN A 96 3.04 8.44 19.48
CA GLN A 96 1.92 9.10 20.16
C GLN A 96 2.00 10.64 20.07
N ALA A 97 3.21 11.21 20.13
CA ALA A 97 3.40 12.64 19.97
C ALA A 97 3.05 13.12 18.55
N ASP A 98 3.47 12.39 17.51
CA ASP A 98 3.12 12.70 16.12
C ASP A 98 1.61 12.63 15.89
N LEU A 99 0.93 11.62 16.44
CA LEU A 99 -0.52 11.50 16.33
C LEU A 99 -1.26 12.67 17.00
N ARG A 100 -0.76 13.14 18.15
CA ARG A 100 -1.32 14.34 18.83
C ARG A 100 -1.06 15.61 18.03
N SER A 101 0.14 15.76 17.46
CA SER A 101 0.52 16.88 16.59
C SER A 101 -0.38 16.95 15.35
N PHE A 102 -0.60 15.79 14.72
CA PHE A 102 -1.51 15.65 13.59
C PHE A 102 -2.92 16.09 13.95
N LYS A 103 -3.46 15.58 15.06
CA LYS A 103 -4.81 15.93 15.54
C LYS A 103 -4.99 17.43 15.75
N ALA A 104 -3.98 18.08 16.32
CA ALA A 104 -4.00 19.53 16.55
C ALA A 104 -3.94 20.35 15.25
N THR A 105 -3.32 19.81 14.20
CA THR A 105 -3.12 20.51 12.92
C THR A 105 -4.31 20.37 11.98
N VAL A 106 -5.06 19.25 12.06
CA VAL A 106 -6.10 18.90 11.09
C VAL A 106 -7.52 19.25 11.58
N SER A 107 -7.65 19.94 12.72
CA SER A 107 -8.91 20.14 13.45
C SER A 107 -10.01 20.97 12.77
N ASP A 108 -9.88 21.37 11.49
CA ASP A 108 -10.79 22.39 10.93
C ASP A 108 -11.23 22.23 9.46
N ASN A 109 -11.07 21.06 8.82
CA ASN A 109 -11.85 20.56 7.66
C ASN A 109 -11.01 19.58 6.81
N LYS A 110 -11.69 18.52 6.33
CA LYS A 110 -11.28 17.56 5.28
C LYS A 110 -10.32 16.45 5.72
N LEU A 111 -10.88 15.40 6.31
CA LEU A 111 -10.22 14.10 6.34
C LEU A 111 -11.12 13.03 5.71
N PRO A 112 -10.74 12.48 4.55
CA PRO A 112 -11.20 11.17 4.11
C PRO A 112 -10.33 10.08 4.79
N LEU A 113 -10.26 10.11 6.13
CA LEU A 113 -9.62 9.04 6.92
C LEU A 113 -10.68 8.10 7.47
N THR A 114 -11.76 7.83 6.74
CA THR A 114 -12.80 6.92 7.22
C THR A 114 -12.33 5.47 7.14
N ASP A 115 -12.85 4.60 8.02
CA ASP A 115 -12.56 3.15 8.03
C ASP A 115 -12.64 2.52 6.62
N ILE A 116 -13.60 2.98 5.80
CA ILE A 116 -13.81 2.46 4.44
C ILE A 116 -12.61 2.67 3.49
N PHE A 117 -11.75 3.67 3.70
CA PHE A 117 -10.53 3.83 2.89
C PHE A 117 -9.57 2.68 3.14
N MET A 118 -9.27 2.44 4.41
CA MET A 118 -8.38 1.36 4.83
C MET A 118 -8.97 0.00 4.46
N GLU A 119 -10.29 -0.19 4.58
CA GLU A 119 -10.97 -1.41 4.15
C GLU A 119 -10.76 -1.67 2.65
N CYS A 120 -11.01 -0.67 1.80
CA CYS A 120 -10.83 -0.82 0.35
C CYS A 120 -9.37 -1.09 -0.01
N GLN A 121 -8.42 -0.46 0.67
CA GLN A 121 -6.98 -0.67 0.44
C GLN A 121 -6.55 -2.09 0.86
N THR A 122 -7.04 -2.57 2.00
CA THR A 122 -6.76 -3.92 2.50
C THR A 122 -7.43 -4.98 1.64
N ILE A 123 -8.68 -4.75 1.19
CA ILE A 123 -9.38 -5.64 0.26
C ILE A 123 -8.66 -5.70 -1.08
N PHE A 124 -8.24 -4.56 -1.63
CA PHE A 124 -7.46 -4.53 -2.87
C PHE A 124 -6.21 -5.40 -2.74
N LEU A 125 -5.46 -5.23 -1.65
CA LEU A 125 -4.27 -6.02 -1.40
C LEU A 125 -4.58 -7.52 -1.23
N LEU A 126 -5.61 -7.86 -0.44
CA LEU A 126 -6.03 -9.25 -0.24
C LEU A 126 -6.43 -9.92 -1.56
N MET A 127 -7.19 -9.23 -2.41
CA MET A 127 -7.64 -9.77 -3.70
C MET A 127 -6.52 -9.85 -4.73
N HIS A 128 -5.53 -8.97 -4.63
CA HIS A 128 -4.31 -9.05 -5.42
C HIS A 128 -3.56 -10.36 -5.13
N GLU A 129 -3.35 -10.64 -3.85
CA GLU A 129 -2.67 -11.87 -3.39
C GLU A 129 -3.48 -13.13 -3.67
N ALA A 130 -4.81 -13.07 -3.52
CA ALA A 130 -5.71 -14.16 -3.94
C ALA A 130 -5.61 -14.46 -5.43
N SER A 131 -5.40 -13.42 -6.25
CA SER A 131 -5.24 -13.58 -7.70
C SER A 131 -3.94 -14.29 -8.08
N HIS A 132 -2.85 -14.10 -7.33
CA HIS A 132 -1.63 -14.88 -7.51
C HIS A 132 -1.88 -16.38 -7.27
N ILE A 133 -2.56 -16.71 -6.18
CA ILE A 133 -2.93 -18.11 -5.89
C ILE A 133 -3.83 -18.66 -7.00
N PHE A 134 -4.83 -17.90 -7.45
CA PHE A 134 -5.71 -18.30 -8.54
C PHE A 134 -4.92 -18.61 -9.83
N TYR A 135 -4.04 -17.70 -10.26
CA TYR A 135 -3.27 -17.87 -11.50
C TYR A 135 -2.24 -19.00 -11.42
N HIS A 136 -1.68 -19.28 -10.24
CA HIS A 136 -0.80 -20.43 -10.02
C HIS A 136 -1.52 -21.75 -10.32
N HIS A 137 -2.77 -21.89 -9.88
CA HIS A 137 -3.60 -23.09 -10.11
C HIS A 137 -4.29 -23.11 -11.48
N HIS A 138 -4.29 -21.99 -12.22
CA HIS A 138 -4.92 -21.85 -13.54
C HIS A 138 -3.97 -21.24 -14.57
N PRO A 139 -2.85 -21.91 -14.89
CA PRO A 139 -1.79 -21.37 -15.76
C PRO A 139 -2.24 -21.12 -17.20
N ASP A 140 -3.24 -21.86 -17.68
CA ASP A 140 -3.89 -21.66 -18.97
C ASP A 140 -4.68 -20.34 -19.01
N ILE A 141 -5.42 -20.02 -17.95
CA ILE A 141 -6.11 -18.73 -17.82
C ILE A 141 -5.08 -17.59 -17.73
N LEU A 142 -3.99 -17.78 -16.96
CA LEU A 142 -2.91 -16.80 -16.89
C LEU A 142 -2.31 -16.53 -18.28
N ALA A 143 -2.07 -17.57 -19.08
CA ALA A 143 -1.49 -17.43 -20.41
C ALA A 143 -2.41 -16.64 -21.36
N ASP A 144 -3.71 -16.94 -21.35
CA ASP A 144 -4.71 -16.23 -22.16
C ASP A 144 -4.86 -14.77 -21.73
N ASN A 145 -4.95 -14.51 -20.43
CA ASN A 145 -5.03 -13.16 -19.88
C ASN A 145 -3.74 -12.36 -20.13
N SER A 146 -2.58 -13.02 -20.06
CA SER A 146 -1.28 -12.39 -20.37
C SER A 146 -1.22 -11.92 -21.82
N LYS A 147 -1.84 -12.65 -22.75
CA LYS A 147 -1.93 -12.21 -24.14
C LYS A 147 -2.78 -10.94 -24.26
N ALA A 148 -3.95 -10.89 -23.61
CA ALA A 148 -4.79 -9.70 -23.59
C ALA A 148 -4.07 -8.50 -22.93
N MET A 149 -3.33 -8.73 -21.84
CA MET A 149 -2.52 -7.71 -21.18
C MET A 149 -1.42 -7.16 -22.10
N LYS A 150 -0.74 -8.02 -22.88
CA LYS A 150 0.24 -7.57 -23.88
C LYS A 150 -0.38 -6.69 -24.96
N ASP A 151 -1.54 -7.09 -25.48
CA ASP A 151 -2.27 -6.30 -26.48
C ASP A 151 -2.68 -4.94 -25.90
N TYR A 152 -3.12 -4.91 -24.64
CA TYR A 152 -3.46 -3.69 -23.92
C TYR A 152 -2.24 -2.78 -23.68
N LEU A 153 -1.11 -3.33 -23.24
CA LEU A 153 0.15 -2.58 -23.09
C LEU A 153 0.65 -2.02 -24.43
N GLN A 154 0.48 -2.77 -25.52
CA GLN A 154 0.81 -2.30 -26.86
C GLN A 154 -0.11 -1.18 -27.31
N TRP A 155 -1.41 -1.29 -27.04
CA TRP A 155 -2.37 -0.21 -27.28
C TRP A 155 -1.98 1.04 -26.47
N LEU A 156 -1.77 0.92 -25.15
CA LEU A 156 -1.32 2.01 -24.30
C LEU A 156 -0.05 2.69 -24.81
N ARG A 157 0.94 1.88 -25.23
CA ARG A 157 2.20 2.37 -25.81
C ARG A 157 1.95 3.16 -27.11
N SER A 158 1.05 2.68 -27.96
CA SER A 158 0.71 3.32 -29.24
C SER A 158 -0.03 4.64 -29.03
N GLU A 159 -0.91 4.71 -28.02
CA GLU A 159 -1.58 5.96 -27.65
C GLU A 159 -0.56 7.02 -27.20
N LEU A 160 0.62 6.61 -26.68
CA LEU A 160 1.69 7.56 -26.36
C LEU A 160 2.28 8.29 -27.57
N ASP A 161 2.21 7.69 -28.74
CA ASP A 161 2.82 8.20 -29.96
C ASP A 161 1.82 8.98 -30.84
N THR A 162 0.58 9.20 -30.38
CA THR A 162 -0.46 9.93 -31.13
C THR A 162 -0.77 11.33 -30.59
N ASP A 163 -1.35 12.18 -31.44
CA ASP A 163 -1.91 13.50 -31.09
C ASP A 163 -3.27 13.41 -30.35
N ARG A 164 -3.64 12.26 -29.77
CA ARG A 164 -4.76 12.12 -28.83
C ARG A 164 -4.24 12.25 -27.39
N PRO A 165 -4.01 13.48 -26.91
CA PRO A 165 -3.02 13.71 -25.88
C PRO A 165 -3.67 13.72 -24.51
N LEU A 166 -4.98 13.54 -24.34
CA LEU A 166 -5.58 13.78 -23.03
C LEU A 166 -5.21 12.65 -22.07
N LEU A 167 -5.57 11.39 -22.35
CA LEU A 167 -5.32 10.29 -21.40
C LEU A 167 -3.81 10.12 -21.13
N VAL A 168 -2.99 10.23 -22.17
CA VAL A 168 -1.54 10.06 -22.08
C VAL A 168 -0.77 11.32 -21.65
N ARG A 169 -1.05 12.54 -22.15
CA ARG A 169 -0.41 13.74 -21.55
C ARG A 169 -0.95 14.02 -20.16
N LEU A 170 -2.10 13.45 -19.80
CA LEU A 170 -2.44 13.30 -18.40
C LEU A 170 -1.48 12.29 -17.79
N MET A 171 -1.33 11.03 -18.18
CA MET A 171 -0.33 10.12 -17.57
C MET A 171 1.14 10.65 -17.54
N HIS A 172 1.61 11.35 -18.58
CA HIS A 172 2.93 12.00 -18.67
C HIS A 172 3.02 13.37 -17.98
N GLY A 173 1.93 14.14 -17.94
CA GLY A 173 1.84 15.43 -17.22
C GLY A 173 1.38 15.29 -15.76
N LEU A 174 0.79 14.12 -15.44
CA LEU A 174 0.44 13.63 -14.12
C LEU A 174 1.73 13.38 -13.37
N ILE A 175 2.81 12.95 -14.04
CA ILE A 175 4.09 12.66 -13.39
C ILE A 175 5.30 13.16 -14.20
N PRO A 176 5.58 14.48 -14.21
CA PRO A 176 6.72 15.06 -14.92
C PRO A 176 8.08 14.46 -14.52
N GLY A 177 8.17 13.87 -13.32
CA GLY A 177 9.39 13.23 -12.79
C GLY A 177 9.65 11.80 -13.25
N LEU A 178 8.71 11.10 -13.89
CA LEU A 178 8.87 9.67 -14.21
C LEU A 178 9.57 9.36 -15.52
N ARG A 179 9.75 10.35 -16.40
CA ARG A 179 10.41 10.14 -17.71
C ARG A 179 11.84 9.58 -17.60
N GLY A 180 12.48 9.69 -16.43
CA GLY A 180 13.79 9.09 -16.13
C GLY A 180 13.83 8.26 -14.84
N LYS A 181 12.67 7.87 -14.29
CA LYS A 181 12.53 7.19 -12.98
C LYS A 181 11.71 5.90 -13.02
N MET A 182 11.14 5.54 -14.18
CA MET A 182 10.52 4.21 -14.39
C MET A 182 11.62 3.15 -14.38
N GLU A 183 11.49 2.16 -13.50
CA GLU A 183 12.40 1.00 -13.49
C GLU A 183 12.14 0.09 -14.70
N HIS A 184 10.88 0.01 -15.14
CA HIS A 184 10.45 -0.71 -16.32
C HIS A 184 9.69 0.19 -17.31
N SER A 185 10.02 0.10 -18.59
CA SER A 185 9.19 0.67 -19.67
C SER A 185 7.99 -0.25 -19.97
N PHE A 186 6.93 0.27 -20.62
CA PHE A 186 5.86 -0.61 -21.14
C PHE A 186 6.40 -1.69 -22.09
N ASP A 187 7.53 -1.42 -22.76
CA ASP A 187 8.21 -2.39 -23.60
C ASP A 187 8.85 -3.52 -22.77
N GLU A 188 9.38 -3.23 -21.58
CA GLU A 188 9.84 -4.25 -20.62
C GLU A 188 8.68 -5.04 -20.05
N ALA A 189 7.59 -4.38 -19.64
CA ALA A 189 6.39 -5.05 -19.13
C ALA A 189 5.78 -6.04 -20.12
N LYS A 190 5.84 -5.76 -21.43
CA LYS A 190 5.40 -6.68 -22.48
C LYS A 190 6.22 -7.97 -22.57
N THR A 191 7.45 -7.95 -22.10
CA THR A 191 8.37 -9.09 -22.14
C THR A 191 8.55 -9.78 -20.79
N ASP A 192 8.25 -9.08 -19.69
CA ASP A 192 8.32 -9.60 -18.34
C ASP A 192 7.02 -10.29 -17.93
N HIS A 193 7.07 -11.62 -17.83
CA HIS A 193 5.94 -12.44 -17.43
C HIS A 193 5.48 -12.19 -15.99
N LYS A 194 6.41 -11.91 -15.08
CA LYS A 194 6.08 -11.63 -13.69
C LYS A 194 5.36 -10.29 -13.60
N LEU A 195 5.85 -9.27 -14.29
CA LEU A 195 5.19 -7.97 -14.31
C LEU A 195 3.80 -8.05 -14.98
N GLN A 196 3.62 -8.87 -16.01
CA GLN A 196 2.28 -9.13 -16.59
C GLN A 196 1.31 -9.73 -15.58
N GLU A 197 1.76 -10.72 -14.80
CA GLU A 197 0.95 -11.33 -13.75
C GLU A 197 0.56 -10.29 -12.69
N GLU A 198 1.50 -9.48 -12.21
CA GLU A 198 1.23 -8.41 -11.24
C GLU A 198 0.18 -7.42 -11.75
N LEU A 199 0.24 -7.03 -13.03
CA LEU A 199 -0.75 -6.15 -13.68
C LEU A 199 -2.13 -6.80 -13.78
N LEU A 200 -2.19 -8.11 -14.01
CA LEU A 200 -3.43 -8.87 -14.06
C LEU A 200 -4.04 -9.03 -12.66
N CYS A 201 -3.22 -9.29 -11.65
CA CYS A 201 -3.64 -9.31 -10.25
C CYS A 201 -4.16 -7.95 -9.81
N ASP A 202 -3.52 -6.84 -10.22
CA ASP A 202 -4.00 -5.48 -9.97
C ASP A 202 -5.36 -5.19 -10.61
N ASP A 203 -5.58 -5.59 -11.87
CA ASP A 203 -6.88 -5.43 -12.54
C ASP A 203 -7.99 -6.25 -11.84
N ALA A 204 -7.70 -7.51 -11.52
CA ALA A 204 -8.65 -8.39 -10.83
C ALA A 204 -9.02 -7.83 -9.45
N ALA A 205 -8.02 -7.43 -8.67
CA ALA A 205 -8.19 -6.81 -7.36
C ALA A 205 -9.02 -5.52 -7.43
N TRP A 206 -8.75 -4.68 -8.42
CA TRP A 206 -9.50 -3.44 -8.64
C TRP A 206 -10.98 -3.72 -8.88
N ARG A 207 -11.32 -4.65 -9.79
CA ARG A 207 -12.72 -4.95 -10.14
C ARG A 207 -13.53 -5.40 -8.93
N ILE A 208 -12.95 -6.25 -8.09
CA ILE A 208 -13.60 -6.74 -6.87
C ILE A 208 -13.76 -5.60 -5.86
N THR A 209 -12.69 -4.83 -5.63
CA THR A 209 -12.71 -3.67 -4.73
C THR A 209 -13.76 -2.65 -5.18
N PHE A 210 -13.85 -2.38 -6.48
CA PHE A 210 -14.80 -1.44 -7.06
C PHE A 210 -16.25 -1.90 -6.90
N ASN A 211 -16.54 -3.18 -7.10
CA ASN A 211 -17.87 -3.72 -6.86
C ASN A 211 -18.32 -3.53 -5.40
N LEU A 212 -17.42 -3.75 -4.44
CA LEU A 212 -17.69 -3.53 -3.02
C LEU A 212 -17.89 -2.04 -2.70
N MET A 213 -17.07 -1.17 -3.29
CA MET A 213 -17.27 0.28 -3.17
C MET A 213 -18.64 0.71 -3.70
N GLN A 214 -19.08 0.19 -4.85
CA GLN A 214 -20.39 0.54 -5.42
C GLN A 214 -21.58 0.11 -4.56
N GLN A 215 -21.45 -1.03 -3.88
CA GLN A 215 -22.51 -1.54 -2.99
C GLN A 215 -22.64 -0.71 -1.71
N ASN A 216 -21.53 -0.17 -1.20
CA ASN A 216 -21.48 0.48 0.11
C ASN A 216 -21.44 2.02 0.06
N VAL A 217 -20.97 2.61 -1.06
CA VAL A 217 -20.82 4.05 -1.24
C VAL A 217 -21.65 4.48 -2.44
N HIS A 218 -22.69 5.28 -2.22
CA HIS A 218 -23.55 5.77 -3.31
C HIS A 218 -23.10 7.12 -3.88
N ASP A 219 -22.32 7.88 -3.11
CA ASP A 219 -21.78 9.17 -3.54
C ASP A 219 -20.65 8.95 -4.57
N LYS A 220 -20.85 9.48 -5.78
CA LYS A 220 -19.90 9.35 -6.90
C LYS A 220 -18.62 10.14 -6.71
N GLU A 221 -18.66 11.24 -5.97
CA GLU A 221 -17.45 11.96 -5.60
C GLU A 221 -16.62 11.12 -4.64
N GLN A 222 -17.25 10.53 -3.61
CA GLN A 222 -16.57 9.65 -2.66
C GLN A 222 -16.00 8.40 -3.34
N GLN A 223 -16.73 7.80 -4.30
CA GLN A 223 -16.19 6.71 -5.12
C GLN A 223 -14.92 7.11 -5.87
N ALA A 224 -14.89 8.32 -6.45
CA ALA A 224 -13.71 8.83 -7.14
C ALA A 224 -12.52 9.08 -6.20
N VAL A 225 -12.79 9.53 -4.96
CA VAL A 225 -11.76 9.68 -3.92
C VAL A 225 -11.22 8.31 -3.49
N LEU A 226 -12.10 7.34 -3.18
CA LEU A 226 -11.70 5.98 -2.78
C LEU A 226 -10.89 5.28 -3.89
N ALA A 227 -11.32 5.41 -5.14
CA ALA A 227 -10.59 4.88 -6.29
C ALA A 227 -9.17 5.42 -6.39
N ALA A 228 -8.97 6.72 -6.09
CA ALA A 228 -7.63 7.28 -6.02
C ALA A 228 -6.83 6.61 -4.89
N TYR A 229 -7.40 6.43 -3.70
CA TYR A 229 -6.72 5.78 -2.58
C TYR A 229 -6.40 4.30 -2.80
N THR A 230 -7.16 3.60 -3.66
CA THR A 230 -6.78 2.25 -4.11
C THR A 230 -5.49 2.27 -4.92
N VAL A 231 -5.28 3.28 -5.78
CA VAL A 231 -3.98 3.48 -6.44
C VAL A 231 -2.88 3.75 -5.41
N TYR A 232 -3.20 4.49 -4.34
CA TYR A 232 -2.23 4.80 -3.28
C TYR A 232 -1.73 3.53 -2.58
N THR A 233 -2.53 2.45 -2.53
CA THR A 233 -2.10 1.17 -1.96
C THR A 233 -0.79 0.67 -2.56
N LEU A 234 -0.66 0.69 -3.90
CA LEU A 234 0.58 0.28 -4.57
C LEU A 234 1.76 1.18 -4.19
N TYR A 235 1.52 2.49 -4.09
CA TYR A 235 2.52 3.45 -3.61
C TYR A 235 2.98 3.16 -2.18
N TYR A 236 2.05 2.82 -1.30
CA TYR A 236 2.33 2.57 0.10
C TYR A 236 3.10 1.28 0.33
N ILE A 237 2.74 0.20 -0.36
CA ILE A 237 3.41 -1.10 -0.22
C ILE A 237 4.86 -1.01 -0.68
N GLU A 238 5.10 -0.40 -1.84
CA GLU A 238 6.46 -0.19 -2.35
C GLU A 238 7.26 0.78 -1.46
N ALA A 239 6.61 1.82 -0.93
CA ALA A 239 7.26 2.73 0.02
C ALA A 239 7.63 2.04 1.35
N GLN A 240 6.75 1.21 1.90
CA GLN A 240 7.03 0.42 3.08
C GLN A 240 8.20 -0.54 2.83
N ARG A 241 8.17 -1.31 1.73
CA ARG A 241 9.26 -2.22 1.33
C ARG A 241 10.59 -1.47 1.24
N THR A 242 10.57 -0.26 0.65
CA THR A 242 11.75 0.61 0.56
C THR A 242 12.29 0.99 1.94
N LEU A 243 11.43 1.44 2.85
CA LEU A 243 11.82 1.84 4.21
C LEU A 243 12.37 0.66 5.01
N GLU A 244 11.71 -0.50 4.99
CA GLU A 244 12.19 -1.70 5.67
C GLU A 244 13.56 -2.14 5.15
N ASN A 245 13.76 -2.11 3.83
CA ASN A 245 15.06 -2.38 3.23
C ASN A 245 16.11 -1.39 3.73
N ILE A 246 15.80 -0.09 3.81
CA ILE A 246 16.71 0.92 4.35
C ILE A 246 17.08 0.63 5.82
N TYR A 247 16.11 0.20 6.63
CA TYR A 247 16.34 -0.08 8.05
C TYR A 247 17.14 -1.37 8.27
N MET A 248 16.96 -2.36 7.41
CA MET A 248 17.47 -3.72 7.63
C MET A 248 18.71 -4.06 6.80
N THR A 249 18.98 -3.38 5.68
CA THR A 249 20.11 -3.72 4.81
C THR A 249 21.37 -2.90 5.09
N ASP A 250 22.49 -3.60 5.25
CA ASP A 250 23.81 -2.98 5.42
C ASP A 250 24.43 -2.52 4.09
N ASP A 251 23.99 -3.10 2.96
CA ASP A 251 24.56 -2.84 1.63
C ASP A 251 24.01 -1.55 0.99
N ASN A 252 24.92 -0.62 0.68
CA ASN A 252 24.57 0.67 0.09
C ASN A 252 24.06 0.58 -1.35
N GLN A 253 24.55 -0.37 -2.15
CA GLN A 253 24.09 -0.59 -3.52
C GLN A 253 22.70 -1.24 -3.53
N VAL A 254 22.42 -2.13 -2.58
CA VAL A 254 21.08 -2.69 -2.37
C VAL A 254 20.10 -1.58 -1.98
N ARG A 255 20.47 -0.69 -1.04
CA ARG A 255 19.65 0.49 -0.72
C ARG A 255 19.37 1.35 -1.93
N GLN A 256 20.39 1.67 -2.73
CA GLN A 256 20.22 2.53 -3.90
C GLN A 256 19.30 1.93 -4.97
N ARG A 257 19.33 0.61 -5.18
CA ARG A 257 18.38 -0.07 -6.07
C ARG A 257 16.96 0.00 -5.54
N HIS A 258 16.75 -0.25 -4.26
CA HIS A 258 15.42 -0.15 -3.63
C HIS A 258 14.89 1.28 -3.49
N LEU A 259 15.66 2.31 -3.86
CA LEU A 259 15.13 3.67 -4.01
C LEU A 259 14.45 3.87 -5.38
N MET A 260 14.57 2.94 -6.32
CA MET A 260 13.82 2.93 -7.58
C MET A 260 12.42 2.40 -7.31
N PHE A 261 11.41 3.08 -7.87
CA PHE A 261 10.01 2.78 -7.63
C PHE A 261 9.44 2.38 -8.98
N ASP A 262 8.96 1.14 -9.13
CA ASP A 262 8.27 0.74 -10.34
C ASP A 262 6.87 1.37 -10.38
N THR A 263 6.72 2.37 -11.24
CA THR A 263 5.44 3.06 -11.45
C THR A 263 4.58 2.43 -12.53
N THR A 264 5.05 1.36 -13.18
CA THR A 264 4.33 0.71 -14.28
C THR A 264 2.98 0.23 -13.80
N ARG A 265 2.95 -0.51 -12.69
CA ARG A 265 1.73 -1.01 -12.06
C ARG A 265 0.73 0.11 -11.74
N SER A 266 1.16 1.14 -11.03
CA SER A 266 0.29 2.27 -10.69
C SER A 266 -0.20 3.02 -11.92
N THR A 267 0.62 3.13 -12.96
CA THR A 267 0.27 3.83 -14.21
C THR A 267 -0.80 3.05 -14.99
N VAL A 268 -0.64 1.73 -15.11
CA VAL A 268 -1.62 0.85 -15.73
C VAL A 268 -2.92 0.84 -14.92
N LEU A 269 -2.83 0.71 -13.60
CA LEU A 269 -3.99 0.72 -12.71
C LEU A 269 -4.79 2.02 -12.80
N VAL A 270 -4.12 3.18 -12.86
CA VAL A 270 -4.81 4.48 -13.08
C VAL A 270 -5.61 4.48 -14.37
N ASN A 271 -5.09 3.87 -15.44
CA ASN A 271 -5.78 3.78 -16.72
C ASN A 271 -7.00 2.84 -16.62
N LEU A 272 -6.84 1.68 -15.98
CA LEU A 272 -7.94 0.74 -15.76
C LEU A 272 -9.07 1.36 -14.93
N ILE A 273 -8.73 2.11 -13.88
CA ILE A 273 -9.70 2.79 -13.01
C ILE A 273 -10.44 3.90 -13.74
N TRP A 274 -9.77 4.61 -14.66
CA TRP A 274 -10.29 5.80 -15.31
C TRP A 274 -11.68 5.60 -15.92
N ASP A 275 -11.90 4.45 -16.56
CA ASP A 275 -13.15 4.12 -17.24
C ASP A 275 -14.33 3.87 -16.27
N PHE A 276 -14.05 3.68 -14.99
CA PHE A 276 -15.05 3.46 -13.94
C PHE A 276 -15.44 4.74 -13.20
N ILE A 277 -14.70 5.84 -13.40
CA ILE A 277 -14.96 7.12 -12.73
C ILE A 277 -16.04 7.89 -13.47
N ASP A 278 -17.03 8.40 -12.72
CA ASP A 278 -18.04 9.28 -13.28
C ASP A 278 -17.39 10.52 -13.93
N PRO A 279 -17.71 10.87 -15.19
CA PRO A 279 -17.14 12.01 -15.89
C PRO A 279 -17.16 13.33 -15.10
N ALA A 280 -18.16 13.55 -14.25
CA ALA A 280 -18.25 14.74 -13.40
C ALA A 280 -17.15 14.81 -12.33
N HIS A 281 -16.61 13.66 -11.90
CA HIS A 281 -15.65 13.55 -10.79
C HIS A 281 -14.25 13.11 -11.23
N ILE A 282 -14.01 12.96 -12.54
CA ILE A 282 -12.68 12.70 -13.11
C ILE A 282 -11.65 13.73 -12.63
N SER A 283 -12.04 15.00 -12.50
CA SER A 283 -11.14 16.07 -12.02
C SER A 283 -10.67 15.84 -10.59
N THR A 284 -11.54 15.36 -9.71
CA THR A 284 -11.24 14.98 -8.32
C THR A 284 -10.27 13.81 -8.28
N PHE A 285 -10.59 12.70 -8.95
CA PHE A 285 -9.72 11.53 -9.07
C PHE A 285 -8.33 11.93 -9.59
N LYS A 286 -8.30 12.68 -10.69
CA LYS A 286 -7.07 13.19 -11.30
C LYS A 286 -6.27 14.08 -10.34
N SER A 287 -6.92 14.96 -9.59
CA SER A 287 -6.24 15.86 -8.64
C SER A 287 -5.54 15.06 -7.54
N LEU A 288 -6.20 14.01 -7.03
CA LEU A 288 -5.64 13.14 -6.01
C LEU A 288 -4.50 12.27 -6.55
N VAL A 289 -4.66 11.66 -7.72
CA VAL A 289 -3.56 10.88 -8.34
C VAL A 289 -2.34 11.77 -8.64
N ASN A 290 -2.56 13.01 -9.09
CA ASN A 290 -1.51 14.03 -9.24
C ASN A 290 -0.82 14.37 -7.92
N ALA A 291 -1.56 14.40 -6.82
CA ALA A 291 -0.99 14.72 -5.53
C ALA A 291 0.03 13.65 -5.12
N ILE A 292 -0.22 12.36 -5.39
CA ILE A 292 0.72 11.26 -5.13
C ILE A 292 1.99 11.41 -5.94
N SER A 293 1.82 11.59 -7.24
CA SER A 293 2.93 11.59 -8.18
C SER A 293 3.88 12.76 -7.90
N ARG A 294 3.33 13.87 -7.38
CA ARG A 294 4.04 15.04 -6.88
C ARG A 294 4.45 14.96 -5.42
N GLN A 295 3.92 14.02 -4.64
CA GLN A 295 4.31 13.87 -3.24
C GLN A 295 5.80 13.55 -3.13
N ASP A 296 6.42 13.00 -4.18
CA ASP A 296 7.83 12.60 -4.34
C ASP A 296 8.35 11.78 -3.15
N ARG A 297 9.18 10.79 -3.44
CA ARG A 297 9.77 9.86 -2.45
C ARG A 297 10.37 10.60 -1.26
N LEU A 298 10.83 11.82 -1.54
CA LEU A 298 11.33 12.79 -0.59
C LEU A 298 10.50 12.85 0.68
N PHE A 299 9.16 12.90 0.66
CA PHE A 299 8.42 13.13 1.91
C PHE A 299 8.62 12.01 2.94
N LEU A 300 8.78 10.75 2.51
CA LEU A 300 9.12 9.62 3.38
C LEU A 300 10.62 9.54 3.66
N MET A 301 11.46 10.15 2.83
CA MET A 301 12.91 10.23 3.05
C MET A 301 13.29 11.40 3.97
N LEU A 302 12.45 12.44 4.08
CA LEU A 302 12.69 13.63 4.90
C LEU A 302 12.97 13.27 6.37
N PRO A 303 12.19 12.36 7.01
CA PRO A 303 12.43 11.99 8.40
C PRO A 303 13.64 11.08 8.60
N LEU A 304 14.23 10.48 7.56
CA LEU A 304 15.34 9.53 7.73
C LEU A 304 16.53 10.15 8.47
N ARG A 305 16.83 11.42 8.20
CA ARG A 305 17.93 12.11 8.88
C ARG A 305 17.64 12.33 10.36
N VAL A 306 16.39 12.67 10.70
CA VAL A 306 15.97 12.91 12.09
C VAL A 306 15.89 11.58 12.84
N ASN A 307 15.55 10.50 12.14
CA ASN A 307 15.45 9.15 12.69
C ASN A 307 16.75 8.34 12.63
N ALA A 308 17.85 8.93 12.16
CA ALA A 308 19.10 8.21 11.90
C ALA A 308 19.62 7.46 13.13
N ASP A 309 19.51 8.05 14.33
CA ASP A 309 19.96 7.43 15.58
C ASP A 309 19.06 6.26 15.99
N HIS A 310 17.74 6.36 15.79
CA HIS A 310 16.82 5.27 16.05
C HIS A 310 17.04 4.12 15.06
N ILE A 311 17.21 4.43 13.78
CA ILE A 311 17.52 3.46 12.72
C ILE A 311 18.83 2.75 13.05
N ALA A 312 19.88 3.51 13.38
CA ALA A 312 21.19 3.00 13.78
C ALA A 312 21.07 2.05 14.98
N CYS A 313 20.32 2.43 16.01
CA CYS A 313 20.10 1.59 17.19
C CYS A 313 19.37 0.30 16.84
N VAL A 314 18.22 0.37 16.16
CA VAL A 314 17.44 -0.81 15.78
C VAL A 314 18.24 -1.72 14.87
N ARG A 315 19.04 -1.18 13.94
CA ARG A 315 19.85 -1.96 13.00
C ARG A 315 21.05 -2.63 13.68
N MET A 316 21.86 -1.87 14.41
CA MET A 316 23.15 -2.33 14.93
C MET A 316 23.06 -3.06 16.27
N CYS A 317 22.00 -2.86 17.05
CA CYS A 317 21.85 -3.60 18.30
C CYS A 317 21.49 -5.07 18.04
N ASP A 318 22.17 -5.94 18.80
CA ASP A 318 21.84 -7.36 18.87
C ASP A 318 20.46 -7.59 19.48
N LYS A 319 19.87 -8.74 19.14
CA LYS A 319 18.59 -9.16 19.71
C LYS A 319 18.70 -9.28 21.23
N GLY A 320 17.87 -8.53 21.94
CA GLY A 320 17.76 -8.56 23.39
C GLY A 320 17.17 -9.87 23.91
N LYS A 321 17.27 -10.08 25.23
CA LYS A 321 16.60 -11.20 25.90
C LYS A 321 15.09 -11.00 25.87
N TYR A 322 14.37 -12.04 25.46
CA TYR A 322 12.92 -12.03 25.49
C TYR A 322 12.39 -11.87 26.93
N SER A 323 11.41 -11.00 27.10
CA SER A 323 10.68 -10.78 28.35
C SER A 323 9.19 -10.72 28.07
N LEU A 324 8.47 -11.75 28.50
CA LEU A 324 7.00 -11.79 28.39
C LEU A 324 6.34 -10.60 29.12
N LYS A 325 6.93 -10.15 30.23
CA LYS A 325 6.43 -9.01 31.00
C LYS A 325 6.52 -7.71 30.20
N GLU A 326 7.69 -7.42 29.62
CA GLU A 326 7.88 -6.21 28.83
C GLU A 326 7.08 -6.25 27.53
N ASN A 327 7.03 -7.40 26.87
CA ASN A 327 6.20 -7.59 25.68
C ASN A 327 4.73 -7.27 25.97
N ARG A 328 4.14 -7.85 27.03
CA ARG A 328 2.74 -7.56 27.41
C ARG A 328 2.51 -6.10 27.76
N ARG A 329 3.45 -5.47 28.48
CA ARG A 329 3.35 -4.05 28.86
C ARG A 329 3.32 -3.15 27.62
N LEU A 330 4.26 -3.34 26.71
CA LEU A 330 4.36 -2.53 25.49
C LEU A 330 3.21 -2.80 24.52
N THR A 331 2.74 -4.04 24.42
CA THR A 331 1.50 -4.35 23.67
C THR A 331 0.29 -3.60 24.25
N GLY A 332 0.19 -3.50 25.58
CA GLY A 332 -0.84 -2.69 26.24
C GLY A 332 -0.77 -1.22 25.85
N MET A 333 0.42 -0.62 25.95
CA MET A 333 0.65 0.78 25.56
C MET A 333 0.37 0.99 24.06
N TYR A 334 0.79 0.05 23.21
CA TYR A 334 0.53 0.11 21.77
C TYR A 334 -0.97 0.14 21.48
N ASN A 335 -1.74 -0.73 22.13
CA ASN A 335 -3.19 -0.76 21.95
C ASN A 335 -3.85 0.57 22.36
N GLU A 336 -3.35 1.25 23.39
CA GLU A 336 -3.83 2.60 23.75
C GLU A 336 -3.55 3.62 22.64
N VAL A 337 -2.32 3.63 22.09
CA VAL A 337 -1.94 4.53 20.99
C VAL A 337 -2.75 4.26 19.71
N ILE A 338 -3.02 2.99 19.39
CA ILE A 338 -3.84 2.65 18.22
C ILE A 338 -5.32 2.97 18.43
N ASN A 339 -5.83 2.80 19.64
CA ASN A 339 -7.19 3.26 19.95
C ASN A 339 -7.31 4.78 19.80
N ASP A 340 -6.28 5.55 20.20
CA ASP A 340 -6.24 7.00 19.96
C ASP A 340 -6.26 7.33 18.45
N LEU A 341 -5.51 6.59 17.63
CA LEU A 341 -5.49 6.71 16.17
C LEU A 341 -6.89 6.48 15.55
N GLN A 342 -7.59 5.44 16.01
CA GLN A 342 -8.95 5.13 15.56
C GLN A 342 -9.99 6.17 16.01
N ASN A 343 -9.67 7.01 16.98
CA ASN A 343 -10.50 8.12 17.45
C ASN A 343 -10.05 9.49 16.87
N LEU A 344 -9.28 9.49 15.78
CA LEU A 344 -8.90 10.70 15.04
C LEU A 344 -9.96 11.17 14.02
N HIS A 345 -11.10 10.47 13.90
CA HIS A 345 -12.22 10.84 13.03
C HIS A 345 -12.99 12.08 13.52
#